data_AF-A0A0B8QD76-F1
#
_entry.id   AF-A0A0B8QD76-F1
#
_cell.length_a   1.000
_cell.length_b   1.000
_cell.length_c   1.000
_cell.angle_alpha   90.00
_cell.angle_beta   90.00
_cell.angle_gamma   90.00
#
_symmetry.space_group_name_H-M   'P 1'
#
loop_
_entity.id
_entity.type
_entity.pdbx_description
1 polymer ?
#
loop_
_entity_poly.entity_id
_entity_poly.type
_entity_poly.pdbx_seq_one_letter_code
_entity_poly.pdbx_strand_id
1 'polypeptide(L)' 'MRPLIEKAGLKVSGLSADKKLVEVIENPAHPWFVAAQFHPEFTSTPRDGHPLFAGFVKAAGEFQRGELK' A
#
# COMPACT_ATOMS: atom_id res chain seq x y z
N MET A 1 -11.00 2.85 -17.84
CA MET A 1 -11.11 2.38 -16.44
C MET A 1 -10.24 3.18 -15.48
N ARG A 2 -8.91 3.28 -15.70
CA ARG A 2 -7.99 3.98 -14.79
C ARG A 2 -8.38 5.44 -14.44
N PRO A 3 -8.73 6.33 -15.39
CA PRO A 3 -9.12 7.70 -15.05
C PRO A 3 -10.39 7.79 -14.19
N LEU A 4 -11.30 6.81 -14.31
CA LEU A 4 -12.52 6.77 -13.49
C LEU A 4 -12.21 6.38 -12.04
N ILE A 5 -11.31 5.42 -11.86
CA ILE A 5 -10.85 4.95 -10.55
C ILE A 5 -10.04 6.04 -9.83
N GLU A 6 -9.14 6.72 -10.55
CA GLU A 6 -8.38 7.86 -10.01
C GLU A 6 -9.29 9.03 -9.64
N LYS A 7 -10.30 9.33 -10.47
CA LYS A 7 -11.33 10.34 -10.15
C LYS A 7 -12.20 9.94 -8.95
N ALA A 8 -12.42 8.65 -8.73
CA ALA A 8 -13.15 8.13 -7.57
C ALA A 8 -12.33 8.18 -6.26
N GLY A 9 -11.05 8.58 -6.33
CA GLY A 9 -10.22 8.86 -5.17
C GLY A 9 -9.10 7.84 -4.93
N LEU A 10 -9.05 6.74 -5.67
CA LEU A 10 -7.98 5.74 -5.52
C LEU A 10 -6.74 6.17 -6.32
N LYS A 11 -5.56 6.18 -5.71
CA LYS A 11 -4.32 6.60 -6.36
C LYS A 11 -3.54 5.41 -6.87
N VAL A 12 -3.04 5.49 -8.10
CA VAL A 12 -2.04 4.54 -8.63
C VAL A 12 -0.65 5.03 -8.24
N SER A 13 0.01 4.33 -7.31
CA SER A 13 1.33 4.71 -6.77
C SER A 13 2.47 3.86 -7.35
N GLY A 14 2.16 2.73 -7.99
CA GLY A 14 3.15 1.86 -8.63
C GLY A 14 2.67 1.37 -10.00
N LEU A 15 3.57 1.41 -10.97
CA LEU A 15 3.39 0.85 -12.30
C LEU A 15 4.54 -0.11 -12.61
N SER A 16 4.30 -1.06 -13.51
CA SER A 16 5.36 -1.88 -14.11
C SER A 16 6.40 -0.99 -14.81
N ALA A 17 7.60 -1.52 -15.05
CA ALA A 17 8.69 -0.77 -15.68
C ALA A 17 8.31 -0.17 -17.05
N ASP A 18 7.46 -0.87 -17.80
CA ASP A 18 6.92 -0.42 -19.10
C ASP A 18 5.68 0.50 -18.99
N LYS A 19 5.26 0.81 -17.76
CA LYS A 19 4.12 1.67 -17.40
C LYS A 19 2.75 1.18 -17.88
N LYS A 20 2.62 -0.09 -18.26
CA LYS A 20 1.36 -0.64 -18.77
C LYS A 20 0.48 -1.26 -17.70
N LEU A 21 1.07 -1.82 -16.65
CA LEU A 21 0.36 -2.51 -15.57
C LEU A 21 0.43 -1.71 -14.28
N VAL A 22 -0.66 -1.76 -13.51
CA VAL A 22 -0.74 -1.19 -12.17
C VAL A 22 -0.25 -2.23 -11.19
N GLU A 23 0.77 -1.87 -10.42
CA GLU A 23 1.42 -2.77 -9.45
C GLU A 23 1.06 -2.41 -8.01
N VAL A 24 0.84 -1.12 -7.73
CA VAL A 24 0.51 -0.62 -6.38
C VAL A 24 -0.55 0.48 -6.45
N ILE A 25 -1.54 0.39 -5.58
CA ILE A 25 -2.56 1.42 -5.36
C ILE A 25 -2.62 1.83 -3.89
N GLU A 26 -3.05 3.07 -3.66
CA GLU A 26 -3.23 3.67 -2.34
C GLU A 26 -4.59 4.36 -2.28
N ASN A 27 -5.20 4.42 -1.09
CA ASN A 27 -6.39 5.25 -0.86
C ASN A 27 -6.00 6.44 0.04
N PRO A 28 -5.85 7.66 -0.50
CA PRO A 28 -5.48 8.85 0.26
C PRO A 28 -6.49 9.25 1.36
N ALA A 29 -7.73 8.77 1.29
CA ALA A 29 -8.76 9.03 2.29
C ALA A 29 -8.69 8.08 3.50
N HIS A 30 -7.78 7.10 3.50
CA HIS A 30 -7.58 6.17 4.59
C HIS A 30 -6.17 6.36 5.18
N PRO A 31 -6.01 6.37 6.50
CA PRO A 31 -4.74 6.74 7.14
C PRO A 31 -3.58 5.80 6.79
N TRP A 32 -3.88 4.54 6.52
CA TRP A 32 -2.93 3.58 5.96
C TRP A 32 -3.64 2.59 5.05
N PHE A 33 -3.56 2.78 3.73
CA PHE A 33 -4.13 1.85 2.75
C PHE A 33 -3.19 1.72 1.56
N VAL A 34 -2.62 0.53 1.41
CA VAL A 34 -1.74 0.15 0.31
C VAL A 34 -2.15 -1.24 -0.15
N ALA A 35 -2.30 -1.44 -1.46
CA ALA A 35 -2.49 -2.77 -2.04
C ALA A 35 -1.51 -2.97 -3.20
N ALA A 36 -0.90 -4.15 -3.26
CA ALA A 36 0.09 -4.53 -4.26
C ALA A 36 -0.36 -5.79 -5.02
N GLN A 37 -0.02 -5.88 -6.31
CA GLN A 37 -0.24 -7.07 -7.14
C GLN A 37 0.81 -8.16 -6.91
N PHE A 38 2.02 -7.79 -6.50
CA PHE A 38 3.10 -8.73 -6.19
C PHE A 38 2.97 -9.28 -4.77
N HIS A 39 3.79 -10.29 -4.47
CA HIS A 39 3.82 -11.02 -3.20
C HIS A 39 5.01 -10.58 -2.32
N PRO A 40 4.90 -9.47 -1.53
CA PRO A 40 5.98 -8.98 -0.66
C PRO A 40 6.34 -9.96 0.47
N GLU A 41 5.50 -10.95 0.75
CA GLU A 41 5.75 -11.98 1.75
C GLU A 41 6.95 -12.85 1.40
N PHE A 42 7.20 -13.09 0.11
CA PHE A 42 8.33 -13.91 -0.34
C PHE A 42 9.67 -13.18 -0.25
N THR A 43 9.65 -11.85 -0.13
CA THR A 43 10.84 -11.01 0.02
C THR A 43 11.04 -10.50 1.45
N SER A 44 10.17 -10.89 2.39
CA SER A 44 10.31 -10.59 3.82
C SER A 44 11.19 -11.63 4.52
N THR A 45 12.08 -11.20 5.41
CA THR A 45 12.92 -12.12 6.21
C THR A 45 12.78 -11.84 7.71
N PRO A 46 13.08 -12.80 8.60
CA PRO A 46 13.04 -12.56 10.04
C PRO A 46 14.04 -11.50 10.55
N ARG A 47 15.14 -11.26 9.82
CA ARG A 47 16.18 -10.31 10.24
C ARG A 47 15.85 -8.88 9.83
N ASP A 48 15.37 -8.70 8.60
CA ASP A 48 15.19 -7.38 7.99
C ASP A 48 13.71 -6.98 7.85
N GLY A 49 12.81 -7.95 7.89
CA GLY A 49 11.40 -7.77 7.58
C GLY A 49 11.17 -7.33 6.13
N HIS A 50 10.01 -6.74 5.87
CA HIS A 50 9.73 -6.06 4.62
C HIS A 50 8.99 -4.74 4.91
N PRO A 51 9.34 -3.62 4.24
CA PRO A 51 8.83 -2.29 4.58
C PRO A 51 7.30 -2.19 4.60
N LEU A 52 6.60 -2.85 3.67
CA LEU A 52 5.13 -2.86 3.63
C LEU A 52 4.52 -3.49 4.90
N PHE A 53 5.08 -4.59 5.40
CA PHE A 53 4.57 -5.23 6.62
C PHE A 53 4.93 -4.44 7.87
N ALA A 54 6.15 -3.90 7.95
CA ALA A 54 6.55 -3.04 9.07
C ALA A 54 5.68 -1.78 9.14
N GLY A 55 5.39 -1.16 7.99
CA GLY A 55 4.48 -0.03 7.87
C GLY A 55 3.05 -0.39 8.28
N PHE A 56 2.54 -1.53 7.82
CA PHE A 56 1.19 -2.00 8.16
C PHE A 56 1.02 -2.22 9.67
N VAL A 57 1.95 -2.95 10.30
CA VAL A 57 1.90 -3.24 11.74
C VAL A 57 2.05 -1.96 12.57
N LYS A 58 2.93 -1.05 12.14
CA LYS A 58 3.07 0.26 12.80
C LYS A 58 1.75 1.04 12.77
N ALA A 59 1.13 1.16 11.59
CA ALA A 59 -0.14 1.86 11.44
C ALA A 59 -1.29 1.20 12.21
N ALA A 60 -1.33 -0.13 12.25
CA ALA A 60 -2.29 -0.87 13.07
C ALA A 60 -2.11 -0.57 14.56
N GLY A 61 -0.86 -0.48 15.03
CA GLY A 61 -0.55 -0.07 16.39
C GLY A 61 -0.96 1.38 16.69
N GLU A 62 -0.67 2.32 15.79
CA GLU A 62 -1.09 3.73 15.91
C GLU A 62 -2.61 3.87 15.94
N PHE A 63 -3.32 3.12 15.10
CA PHE A 63 -4.78 3.07 15.10
C PHE A 63 -5.33 2.51 16.42
N GLN A 64 -4.73 1.43 16.93
CA GLN A 64 -5.13 0.84 18.21
C GLN A 64 -4.97 1.83 19.39
N ARG A 65 -3.95 2.69 19.33
CA ARG A 65 -3.71 3.74 20.34
C ARG A 65 -4.55 5.01 20.13
N GLY A 66 -5.30 5.11 19.03
CA GLY A 66 -6.07 6.31 18.66
C GLY A 66 -5.22 7.47 18.14
N GLU A 67 -3.98 7.19 17.73
CA GLU A 67 -3.04 8.16 17.14
C GLU A 67 -3.27 8.31 15.63
N LEU A 68 -3.89 7.30 15.01
CA LEU A 68 -4.32 7.28 13.62
C LEU A 68 -5.86 7.31 13.56
N LYS A 69 -6.42 8.16 12.70
CA LYS A 69 -7.87 8.31 12.48
C LYS A 69 -8.29 7.81 11.11
#